data_AF-A0A5T4QHM4-F1
#
_entry.id   AF-A0A5T4QHM4-F1
#
_cell.length_a   1.000
_cell.length_b   1.000
_cell.length_c   1.000
_cell.angle_alpha   90.00
_cell.angle_beta   90.00
_cell.angle_gamma   90.00
#
_symmetry.space_group_name_H-M   'P 1'
#
loop_
_entity.id
_entity.type
_entity.pdbx_description
1 polymer ?
#
loop_
_entity_poly.entity_id
_entity_poly.type
_entity_poly.pdbx_seq_one_letter_code
_entity_poly.pdbx_strand_id
1 'polypeptide(L)' 'HLALCSPGDVSQLWMLVLVNCGGQPFAVVQVQHIFTPVAISHTLALAATLDAQGYSVNDIIHILMAEGGQA' A
#
# COMPACT_ATOMS: atom_id res chain seq x y z
N HIS A 1 4.54 -6.83 -5.04
CA HIS A 1 3.08 -7.12 -5.03
C HIS A 1 2.40 -6.29 -3.96
N LEU A 2 1.16 -5.86 -4.19
CA LEU A 2 0.33 -5.25 -3.15
C LEU A 2 -0.75 -6.24 -2.70
N ALA A 3 -1.04 -6.26 -1.40
CA ALA A 3 -2.05 -7.08 -0.78
C ALA A 3 -3.02 -6.19 0.00
N LEU A 4 -4.32 -6.36 -0.25
CA LEU A 4 -5.37 -5.72 0.53
C LEU A 4 -5.88 -6.73 1.57
N CYS A 5 -5.74 -6.39 2.85
CA CYS A 5 -6.21 -7.18 3.98
C CYS A 5 -7.52 -6.58 4.50
N SER A 6 -8.57 -7.42 4.58
CA SER A 6 -9.84 -7.03 5.17
C SER A 6 -9.81 -7.09 6.70
N PRO A 7 -10.76 -6.41 7.39
CA PRO A 7 -10.97 -6.58 8.81
C PRO A 7 -11.30 -8.02 9.20
N GLY A 8 -10.87 -8.44 10.39
CA GLY A 8 -11.06 -9.76 10.98
C GLY A 8 -10.39 -9.85 12.36
N ASP A 9 -10.13 -11.07 12.85
CA ASP A 9 -9.52 -11.28 14.18
C ASP A 9 -8.13 -10.64 14.34
N VAL A 10 -7.36 -10.56 13.25
CA VAL A 10 -5.99 -10.02 13.26
C VAL A 10 -5.97 -8.48 13.20
N SER A 11 -6.90 -7.87 12.47
CA SER A 11 -6.97 -6.42 12.29
C SER A 11 -8.43 -5.99 12.19
N GLN A 12 -8.83 -4.97 12.94
CA GLN A 12 -10.16 -4.37 12.80
C GLN A 12 -10.24 -3.38 11.62
N LEU A 13 -9.12 -3.14 10.93
CA LEU A 13 -8.98 -2.16 9.86
C LEU A 13 -8.65 -2.83 8.52
N TRP A 14 -9.04 -2.17 7.43
CA TRP A 14 -8.53 -2.47 6.10
C TRP A 14 -7.09 -2.01 5.99
N MET A 15 -6.19 -2.88 5.54
CA MET A 15 -4.77 -2.56 5.38
C MET A 15 -4.35 -2.83 3.94
N LEU A 16 -3.66 -1.88 3.34
CA LEU A 16 -2.98 -2.09 2.06
C LEU A 16 -1.49 -2.23 2.34
N VAL A 17 -0.92 -3.33 1.89
CA VAL A 17 0.44 -3.74 2.21
C VAL A 17 1.23 -3.94 0.93
N LEU A 18 2.42 -3.36 0.84
CA LEU A 18 3.34 -3.59 -0.26
C LEU A 18 4.44 -4.56 0.18
N VAL A 19 4.62 -5.62 -0.61
CA VAL A 19 5.62 -6.68 -0.37
C VAL A 19 6.48 -6.86 -1.61
N ASN A 20 7.79 -6.67 -1.47
CA ASN A 20 8.73 -6.95 -2.55
C ASN A 20 8.93 -8.46 -2.76
N CYS A 21 9.37 -8.84 -3.97
CA CYS A 21 9.77 -10.20 -4.28
C CYS A 21 11.03 -10.55 -3.47
N GLY A 22 10.88 -11.41 -2.46
CA GLY A 22 11.93 -11.70 -1.46
C GLY A 22 11.55 -11.31 -0.02
N GLY A 23 10.37 -10.74 0.20
CA GLY A 23 9.84 -10.44 1.54
C GLY A 23 10.36 -9.13 2.16
N GLN A 24 11.37 -8.50 1.56
CA GLN A 24 11.85 -7.17 1.93
C GLN A 24 12.21 -6.35 0.67
N PRO A 25 11.89 -5.04 0.63
CA PRO A 25 11.17 -4.27 1.65
C PRO A 25 9.67 -4.63 1.75
N PHE A 26 9.11 -4.41 2.94
CA PHE A 26 7.72 -4.66 3.31
C PHE A 26 7.20 -3.44 4.10
N ALA A 27 6.01 -2.94 3.76
CA ALA A 27 5.38 -1.88 4.52
C ALA A 27 3.86 -1.87 4.37
N VAL A 28 3.17 -1.43 5.43
CA VAL A 28 1.76 -1.02 5.35
C VAL A 28 1.75 0.39 4.79
N VAL A 29 1.17 0.56 3.61
CA VAL A 29 1.16 1.85 2.91
C VAL A 29 -0.12 2.65 3.16
N GLN A 30 -1.21 1.99 3.54
CA GLN A 30 -2.48 2.64 3.84
C GLN A 30 -3.32 1.82 4.81
N VAL A 31 -4.04 2.50 5.70
CA VAL A 31 -5.00 1.90 6.64
C VAL A 31 -6.31 2.64 6.57
N GLN A 32 -7.43 1.90 6.59
CA GLN A 32 -8.76 2.50 6.55
C GLN A 32 -9.72 1.79 7.50
N HIS A 33 -10.50 2.57 8.24
CA HIS A 33 -11.60 2.04 9.07
C HIS A 33 -12.77 1.53 8.23
N ILE A 34 -13.03 2.17 7.09
CA ILE A 34 -14.12 1.84 6.17
C ILE A 34 -13.52 1.50 4.81
N PHE A 35 -14.10 0.52 4.12
CA PHE A 35 -13.66 0.17 2.78
C PHE A 35 -13.95 1.30 1.79
N THR A 36 -12.91 2.03 1.37
CA THR A 36 -13.01 3.05 0.32
C THR A 36 -12.31 2.54 -0.95
N PRO A 37 -13.04 1.94 -1.90
CA PRO A 37 -12.45 1.34 -3.10
C PRO A 37 -11.74 2.38 -3.98
N VAL A 38 -12.22 3.62 -3.99
CA VAL A 38 -11.61 4.73 -4.75
C VAL A 38 -10.22 5.04 -4.22
N ALA A 39 -10.04 5.14 -2.89
CA ALA A 39 -8.74 5.40 -2.28
C ALA A 39 -7.76 4.25 -2.58
N ILE A 40 -8.20 3.00 -2.43
CA ILE A 40 -7.35 1.83 -2.72
C ILE A 40 -6.93 1.80 -4.20
N SER A 41 -7.86 2.09 -5.10
CA SER A 41 -7.59 2.13 -6.55
C SER A 41 -6.61 3.24 -6.89
N HIS A 42 -6.68 4.39 -6.21
CA HIS A 42 -5.76 5.50 -6.39
C HIS A 42 -4.34 5.11 -6.00
N THR A 43 -4.15 4.53 -4.81
CA THR A 43 -2.84 4.07 -4.32
C THR A 43 -2.26 2.97 -5.21
N LEU A 44 -3.10 2.05 -5.72
CA LEU A 44 -2.67 1.03 -6.68
C LEU A 44 -2.20 1.64 -8.01
N ALA A 45 -2.94 2.62 -8.52
CA ALA A 45 -2.58 3.33 -9.75
C ALA A 45 -1.28 4.13 -9.58
N LEU A 46 -1.10 4.78 -8.42
CA LEU A 46 0.15 5.48 -8.10
C LEU A 46 1.32 4.49 -8.02
N ALA A 47 1.16 3.37 -7.33
CA ALA A 47 2.18 2.33 -7.23
C ALA A 47 2.60 1.81 -8.61
N ALA A 48 1.63 1.50 -9.48
CA ALA A 48 1.89 1.05 -10.85
C ALA A 48 2.59 2.12 -11.70
N THR A 49 2.24 3.40 -11.50
CA THR A 49 2.87 4.52 -12.20
C THR A 49 4.32 4.70 -11.78
N LEU A 50 4.63 4.62 -10.48
CA LEU A 50 5.99 4.73 -9.96
C LEU A 50 6.86 3.52 -10.38
N ASP A 51 6.29 2.32 -10.39
CA ASP A 51 6.95 1.10 -10.88
C ASP A 51 7.32 1.24 -12.37
N ALA A 52 6.38 1.72 -13.20
CA ALA A 52 6.63 1.97 -14.62
C ALA A 52 7.66 3.09 -14.87
N GLN A 53 7.78 4.05 -13.96
CA GLN A 53 8.81 5.10 -13.99
C GLN A 53 10.19 4.60 -13.53
N GLY A 54 10.29 3.37 -13.00
CA GLY A 54 11.56 2.78 -12.55
C GLY A 54 12.00 3.26 -11.16
N TYR A 55 11.08 3.72 -10.31
CA TYR A 55 11.39 4.03 -8.92
C TYR A 55 11.80 2.76 -8.15
N SER A 56 12.69 2.91 -7.17
CA SER A 56 13.01 1.80 -6.29
C SER A 56 11.81 1.44 -5.42
N VAL A 57 11.66 0.17 -5.06
CA VAL A 57 10.55 -0.28 -4.21
C VAL A 57 10.53 0.46 -2.86
N ASN A 58 11.70 0.90 -2.37
CA ASN A 58 11.80 1.68 -1.15
C ASN A 58 11.20 3.09 -1.33
N ASP A 59 11.54 3.78 -2.41
CA ASP A 59 10.96 5.09 -2.72
C ASP A 59 9.45 5.00 -2.93
N ILE A 60 8.99 3.95 -3.63
CA ILE A 60 7.56 3.67 -3.82
C ILE A 60 6.87 3.54 -2.45
N ILE A 61 7.42 2.76 -1.52
CA ILE A 61 6.88 2.62 -0.17
C ILE A 61 6.79 3.97 0.53
N HIS A 62 7.85 4.77 0.51
CA HIS A 62 7.87 6.09 1.15
C HIS A 62 6.79 7.02 0.58
N ILE A 63 6.61 7.03 -0.74
CA ILE A 63 5.60 7.85 -1.40
C ILE A 63 4.18 7.37 -1.06
N LEU A 64 3.94 6.05 -1.13
CA LEU A 64 2.62 5.49 -0.84
C LEU A 64 2.24 5.64 0.63
N MET A 65 3.20 5.53 1.56
CA MET A 65 2.96 5.82 2.98
C MET A 65 2.55 7.27 3.21
N ALA A 66 3.16 8.23 2.50
CA ALA A 66 2.75 9.63 2.55
C ALA A 66 1.34 9.84 1.97
N GLU A 67 1.00 9.17 0.87
CA GLU A 67 -0.34 9.23 0.26
C GLU A 67 -1.41 8.61 1.19
N GLY A 68 -1.13 7.45 1.77
CA GLY A 68 -2.05 6.70 2.62
C GLY A 68 -2.16 7.22 4.05
N GLY A 69 -1.58 8.39 4.36
CA GLY A 69 -1.67 9.01 5.68
C GLY A 69 -0.92 8.25 6.78
N GLN A 70 0.14 7.53 6.41
CA GLN A 70 1.03 6.79 7.31
C GLN A 70 2.32 7.57 7.67
N ALA A 71 2.43 8.83 7.25
CA ALA A 71 3.56 9.73 7.54
C ALA A 71 3.52 10.33 8.95
#